data_AF-A0A1I0P1M0-F1
#
_entry.id   AF-A0A1I0P1M0-F1
#
_cell.length_a   1.000
_cell.length_b   1.000
_cell.length_c   1.000
_cell.angle_alpha   90.00
_cell.angle_beta   90.00
_cell.angle_gamma   90.00
#
_symmetry.space_group_name_H-M   'P 1'
#
loop_
_entity.id
_entity.type
_entity.pdbx_description
1 polymer ?
#
loop_
_entity_poly.entity_id
_entity_poly.type
_entity_poly.pdbx_seq_one_letter_code
_entity_poly.pdbx_strand_id
1 'polypeptide(L)'
;MKKVSLSLLALVALVYFTSSFALKNTENAAAVDDVKELVYNAYINGAFNELNADAMRKGFHEDFAIYSPKGEQISKYPIKAWADGVEKRKANGYDASDAKNKWEHKFANVDVTGHAAQVKVELHNQGKHVYTDYLSLLKFDSGWRIVAKVYQQH
;
A
#
# COMPACT_ATOMS: atom_id res chain seq x y z
N MET A 1 -17.02 46.72 24.98
CA MET A 1 -16.72 46.55 23.53
C MET A 1 -15.43 45.75 23.28
N LYS A 2 -14.25 46.12 23.84
CA LYS A 2 -12.99 45.37 23.61
C LYS A 2 -13.02 43.88 24.01
N LYS A 3 -13.62 43.52 25.16
CA LYS A 3 -13.73 42.11 25.61
C LYS A 3 -14.62 41.25 24.69
N VAL A 4 -15.74 41.81 24.21
CA VAL A 4 -16.67 41.13 23.27
C VAL A 4 -15.99 40.87 21.93
N SER A 5 -15.18 41.83 21.45
CA SER A 5 -14.37 41.66 20.23
C SER A 5 -13.28 40.59 20.39
N LEU A 6 -12.64 40.50 21.56
CA LEU A 6 -11.62 39.47 21.84
C LEU A 6 -12.24 38.05 21.91
N SER A 7 -13.40 37.92 22.56
CA SER A 7 -14.14 36.65 22.64
C SER A 7 -14.62 36.19 21.26
N LEU A 8 -15.06 37.11 20.41
CA LEU A 8 -15.47 36.79 19.03
C LEU A 8 -14.29 36.33 18.17
N LEU A 9 -13.12 36.98 18.30
CA LEU A 9 -11.90 36.54 17.60
C LEU A 9 -11.45 35.15 18.04
N ALA A 10 -11.51 34.86 19.35
CA ALA A 10 -11.16 33.55 19.89
C ALA A 10 -12.12 32.45 19.41
N LEU A 11 -13.43 32.76 19.32
CA LEU A 11 -14.43 31.84 18.80
C LEU A 11 -14.19 31.54 17.31
N VAL A 12 -13.89 32.56 16.51
CA VAL A 12 -13.57 32.41 15.09
C VAL A 12 -12.30 31.57 14.90
N ALA A 13 -11.23 31.84 15.66
CA ALA A 13 -10.00 31.04 15.62
C ALA A 13 -10.24 29.58 16.02
N LEU A 14 -11.09 29.32 17.03
CA LEU A 14 -11.46 27.97 17.45
C LEU A 14 -12.22 27.22 16.35
N VAL A 15 -13.16 27.89 15.67
CA VAL A 15 -13.90 27.31 14.53
C VAL A 15 -12.96 27.00 13.37
N TYR A 16 -12.04 27.89 13.02
CA TYR A 16 -11.05 27.62 11.97
C TYR A 16 -10.14 26.44 12.31
N PHE A 17 -9.73 26.32 13.58
CA PHE A 17 -8.88 25.21 14.02
C PHE A 17 -9.60 23.87 13.96
N THR A 18 -10.86 23.80 14.42
CA THR A 18 -11.65 22.56 14.37
C THR A 18 -11.97 22.14 12.94
N SER A 19 -12.29 23.08 12.05
CA SER A 19 -12.53 22.79 10.63
C SER A 19 -11.28 22.26 9.93
N SER A 20 -10.11 22.87 10.18
CA SER A 20 -8.83 22.43 9.57
C SER A 20 -8.44 21.02 10.04
N PHE A 21 -8.66 20.72 11.32
CA PHE A 21 -8.38 19.40 11.88
C PHE A 21 -9.33 18.33 11.31
N ALA A 22 -10.62 18.63 11.19
CA ALA A 22 -11.59 17.72 10.58
C ALA A 22 -11.24 17.39 9.12
N LEU A 23 -10.89 18.42 8.32
CA LEU A 23 -10.47 18.25 6.93
C LEU A 23 -9.24 17.34 6.81
N LYS A 24 -8.21 17.56 7.64
CA LYS A 24 -6.99 16.75 7.63
C LYS A 24 -7.25 15.29 8.00
N ASN A 25 -8.14 15.03 8.96
CA ASN A 25 -8.53 13.67 9.32
C ASN A 25 -9.30 12.97 8.20
N THR A 26 -10.22 13.66 7.53
CA THR A 26 -10.95 13.11 6.37
C THR A 26 -10.03 12.83 5.19
N GLU A 27 -9.09 13.74 4.88
CA GLU A 27 -8.09 13.53 3.83
C GLU A 27 -7.20 12.33 4.11
N ASN A 28 -6.71 12.19 5.36
CA ASN A 28 -5.93 11.03 5.76
C ASN A 28 -6.73 9.72 5.67
N ALA A 29 -8.00 9.71 6.05
CA ALA A 29 -8.85 8.52 5.94
C ALA A 29 -9.03 8.11 4.47
N ALA A 30 -9.34 9.06 3.59
CA ALA A 30 -9.44 8.79 2.15
C ALA A 30 -8.11 8.29 1.57
N ALA A 31 -6.99 8.89 1.96
CA ALA A 31 -5.68 8.45 1.51
C ALA A 31 -5.31 7.04 1.99
N VAL A 32 -5.71 6.65 3.20
CA VAL A 32 -5.56 5.27 3.71
C VAL A 32 -6.36 4.28 2.86
N ASP A 33 -7.59 4.63 2.49
CA ASP A 33 -8.44 3.77 1.67
C ASP A 33 -7.88 3.63 0.24
N ASP A 34 -7.43 4.73 -0.38
CA ASP A 34 -6.73 4.71 -1.69
C ASP A 34 -5.51 3.78 -1.65
N VAL A 35 -4.70 3.86 -0.59
CA VAL A 35 -3.50 3.04 -0.40
C VAL A 35 -3.86 1.57 -0.24
N LYS A 36 -4.90 1.25 0.55
CA LYS A 36 -5.37 -0.14 0.71
C LYS A 36 -5.90 -0.70 -0.59
N GLU A 37 -6.69 0.06 -1.33
CA GLU A 37 -7.24 -0.36 -2.63
C GLU A 37 -6.11 -0.63 -3.63
N LEU A 38 -5.12 0.27 -3.72
CA LEU A 38 -3.95 0.06 -4.56
C LEU A 38 -3.19 -1.22 -4.17
N VAL A 39 -2.91 -1.43 -2.89
CA VAL A 39 -2.20 -2.63 -2.43
C VAL A 39 -3.05 -3.88 -2.68
N TYR A 40 -4.35 -3.84 -2.45
CA TYR A 40 -5.23 -4.96 -2.74
C TYR A 40 -5.21 -5.34 -4.24
N ASN A 41 -5.38 -4.36 -5.12
CA ASN A 41 -5.46 -4.60 -6.56
C ASN A 41 -4.11 -4.97 -7.18
N ALA A 42 -3.07 -4.15 -6.94
CA ALA A 42 -1.78 -4.33 -7.59
C ALA A 42 -0.91 -5.37 -6.91
N TYR A 43 -0.96 -5.50 -5.58
CA TYR A 43 -0.10 -6.42 -4.84
C TYR A 43 -0.80 -7.74 -4.53
N ILE A 44 -1.91 -7.72 -3.78
CA ILE A 44 -2.58 -8.96 -3.33
C ILE A 44 -3.16 -9.73 -4.52
N ASN A 45 -4.00 -9.08 -5.33
CA ASN A 45 -4.58 -9.73 -6.51
C ASN A 45 -3.59 -9.80 -7.67
N GLY A 46 -2.82 -8.73 -7.89
CA GLY A 46 -1.82 -8.67 -8.93
C GLY A 46 -0.77 -9.78 -8.83
N ALA A 47 -0.15 -9.98 -7.66
CA ALA A 47 0.94 -10.93 -7.54
C ALA A 47 0.53 -12.32 -7.02
N PHE A 48 -0.57 -12.45 -6.28
CA PHE A 48 -0.93 -13.71 -5.62
C PHE A 48 -2.20 -14.33 -6.18
N ASN A 49 -3.35 -13.66 -6.08
CA ASN A 49 -4.65 -14.30 -6.32
C ASN A 49 -5.07 -14.36 -7.79
N GLU A 50 -4.96 -13.26 -8.54
CA GLU A 50 -5.46 -13.16 -9.92
C GLU A 50 -4.36 -13.18 -10.98
N LEU A 51 -3.10 -13.05 -10.53
CA LEU A 51 -1.92 -12.93 -11.38
C LEU A 51 -2.06 -11.80 -12.40
N ASN A 52 -2.62 -10.67 -11.97
CA ASN A 52 -2.88 -9.52 -12.80
C ASN A 52 -1.60 -8.68 -12.98
N ALA A 53 -0.75 -9.09 -13.91
CA ALA A 53 0.51 -8.41 -14.23
C ALA A 53 0.31 -6.96 -14.70
N ASP A 54 -0.82 -6.64 -15.36
CA ASP A 54 -1.12 -5.28 -15.79
C ASP A 54 -1.47 -4.36 -14.61
N ALA A 55 -2.22 -4.87 -13.62
CA ALA A 55 -2.46 -4.16 -12.37
C ALA A 55 -1.14 -3.92 -11.63
N MET A 56 -0.21 -4.89 -11.63
CA MET A 56 1.13 -4.70 -11.08
C MET A 56 1.87 -3.57 -11.82
N ARG A 57 1.97 -3.64 -13.15
CA ARG A 57 2.69 -2.62 -13.95
C ARG A 57 2.14 -1.21 -13.76
N LYS A 58 0.83 -1.07 -13.48
CA LYS A 58 0.20 0.23 -13.19
C LYS A 58 0.39 0.68 -11.74
N GLY A 59 0.33 -0.24 -10.78
CA GLY A 59 0.30 0.09 -9.36
C GLY A 59 1.67 0.23 -8.69
N PHE A 60 2.71 -0.37 -9.28
CA PHE A 60 4.08 -0.23 -8.83
C PHE A 60 4.80 0.87 -9.63
N HIS A 61 5.74 1.56 -8.99
CA HIS A 61 6.66 2.45 -9.70
C HIS A 61 7.66 1.61 -10.51
N GLU A 62 8.16 2.11 -11.64
CA GLU A 62 9.07 1.36 -12.52
C GLU A 62 10.41 0.98 -11.84
N ASP A 63 10.88 1.81 -10.92
CA ASP A 63 12.07 1.56 -10.09
C ASP A 63 11.79 0.68 -8.85
N PHE A 64 10.57 0.20 -8.66
CA PHE A 64 10.28 -0.70 -7.55
C PHE A 64 11.16 -1.95 -7.61
N ALA A 65 11.63 -2.36 -6.43
CA ALA A 65 12.19 -3.68 -6.22
C ALA A 65 11.76 -4.27 -4.88
N ILE A 66 11.73 -5.61 -4.85
CA ILE A 66 11.79 -6.37 -3.60
C ILE A 66 13.25 -6.45 -3.18
N TYR A 67 13.53 -6.04 -1.95
CA TYR A 67 14.86 -6.05 -1.37
C TYR A 67 14.98 -7.18 -0.35
N SER A 68 16.03 -7.97 -0.46
CA SER A 68 16.35 -9.04 0.50
C SER A 68 17.85 -9.12 0.78
N PRO A 69 18.25 -9.58 1.97
CA PRO A 69 19.67 -9.74 2.29
C PRO A 69 20.30 -10.88 1.46
N LYS A 70 21.54 -10.68 1.04
CA LYS A 70 22.42 -11.68 0.42
C LYS A 70 23.79 -11.58 1.10
N GLY A 71 23.87 -12.08 2.33
CA GLY A 71 24.99 -11.79 3.23
C GLY A 71 25.00 -10.29 3.57
N GLU A 72 26.15 -9.64 3.42
CA GLU A 72 26.30 -8.18 3.59
C GLU A 72 25.79 -7.37 2.38
N GLN A 73 25.50 -8.03 1.26
CA GLN A 73 24.99 -7.39 0.05
C GLN A 73 23.47 -7.39 0.04
N ILE A 74 22.89 -6.51 -0.78
CA ILE A 74 21.45 -6.48 -1.04
C ILE A 74 21.14 -7.18 -2.37
N SER A 75 20.17 -8.09 -2.34
CA SER A 75 19.52 -8.59 -3.54
C SER A 75 18.37 -7.67 -3.93
N LYS A 76 18.17 -7.46 -5.23
CA LYS A 76 17.09 -6.66 -5.79
C LYS A 76 16.31 -7.50 -6.79
N TYR A 77 15.00 -7.59 -6.62
CA TYR A 77 14.09 -8.19 -7.59
C TYR A 77 13.15 -7.12 -8.17
N PRO A 78 13.46 -6.56 -9.36
CA PRO A 78 12.72 -5.43 -9.93
C PRO A 78 11.29 -5.79 -10.35
N ILE A 79 10.39 -4.80 -10.35
CA ILE A 79 8.99 -4.97 -10.75
C ILE A 79 8.84 -5.61 -12.13
N LYS A 80 9.65 -5.21 -13.10
CA LYS A 80 9.55 -5.74 -14.47
C LYS A 80 9.73 -7.26 -14.49
N ALA A 81 10.80 -7.76 -13.88
CA ALA A 81 11.10 -9.18 -13.84
C ALA A 81 10.00 -9.96 -13.10
N TRP A 82 9.45 -9.36 -12.03
CA TRP A 82 8.39 -9.99 -11.27
C TRP A 82 7.04 -10.05 -11.99
N ALA A 83 6.61 -8.94 -12.61
CA ALA A 83 5.38 -8.89 -13.40
C ALA A 83 5.46 -9.84 -14.61
N ASP A 84 6.60 -9.89 -15.30
CA ASP A 84 6.83 -10.84 -16.41
C ASP A 84 6.75 -12.30 -15.93
N GLY A 85 7.25 -12.59 -14.71
CA GLY A 85 7.11 -13.91 -14.09
C GLY A 85 5.67 -14.26 -13.71
N VAL A 86 4.90 -13.28 -13.22
CA VAL A 86 3.47 -13.43 -12.91
C VAL A 86 2.66 -13.71 -14.18
N GLU A 87 2.91 -12.98 -15.26
CA GLU A 87 2.27 -13.17 -16.56
C GLU A 87 2.55 -14.58 -17.12
N LYS A 88 3.80 -15.02 -17.09
CA LYS A 88 4.18 -16.38 -17.50
C LYS A 88 3.49 -17.44 -16.66
N ARG A 89 3.43 -17.26 -15.33
CA ARG A 89 2.74 -18.20 -14.43
C ARG A 89 1.24 -18.27 -14.76
N LYS A 90 0.60 -17.12 -15.04
CA LYS A 90 -0.81 -17.08 -15.44
C LYS A 90 -1.06 -17.85 -16.74
N ALA A 91 -0.20 -17.66 -17.73
CA ALA A 91 -0.29 -18.34 -19.02
C ALA A 91 -0.05 -19.87 -18.91
N ASN A 92 0.65 -20.32 -17.86
CA ASN A 92 0.98 -21.72 -17.65
C ASN A 92 -0.05 -22.46 -16.78
N GLY A 93 -1.34 -22.33 -17.12
CA GLY A 93 -2.41 -23.11 -16.49
C GLY A 93 -2.73 -22.74 -15.05
N TYR A 94 -2.54 -21.47 -14.66
CA TYR A 94 -2.93 -21.00 -13.33
C TYR A 94 -4.45 -21.04 -13.16
N ASP A 95 -4.91 -21.78 -12.15
CA ASP A 95 -6.30 -21.83 -11.75
C ASP A 95 -6.54 -20.99 -10.48
N ALA A 96 -7.17 -19.83 -10.63
CA ALA A 96 -7.49 -18.96 -9.51
C ALA A 96 -8.54 -19.57 -8.55
N SER A 97 -9.28 -20.61 -8.97
CA SER A 97 -10.29 -21.28 -8.14
C SER A 97 -9.68 -22.34 -7.22
N ASP A 98 -8.49 -22.86 -7.54
CA ASP A 98 -7.77 -23.83 -6.71
C ASP A 98 -7.47 -23.24 -5.32
N ALA A 99 -7.80 -23.98 -4.27
CA ALA A 99 -7.58 -23.57 -2.88
C ALA A 99 -6.12 -23.25 -2.57
N LYS A 100 -5.15 -23.91 -3.24
CA LYS A 100 -3.71 -23.60 -3.06
C LYS A 100 -3.32 -22.21 -3.57
N ASN A 101 -4.13 -21.65 -4.47
CA ASN A 101 -3.91 -20.35 -5.09
C ASN A 101 -4.70 -19.24 -4.37
N LYS A 102 -5.47 -19.57 -3.33
CA LYS A 102 -6.16 -18.59 -2.49
C LYS A 102 -5.23 -18.08 -1.40
N TRP A 103 -4.87 -16.81 -1.51
CA TRP A 103 -4.11 -16.07 -0.51
C TRP A 103 -5.03 -15.13 0.26
N GLU A 104 -5.03 -15.30 1.57
CA GLU A 104 -5.64 -14.41 2.52
C GLU A 104 -4.64 -13.30 2.88
N HIS A 105 -5.16 -12.11 3.17
CA HIS A 105 -4.33 -10.97 3.55
C HIS A 105 -4.93 -10.25 4.76
N LYS A 106 -4.06 -9.64 5.55
CA LYS A 106 -4.45 -8.74 6.64
C LYS A 106 -3.56 -7.50 6.63
N PHE A 107 -4.18 -6.34 6.50
CA PHE A 107 -3.50 -5.06 6.71
C PHE A 107 -3.23 -4.87 8.20
N ALA A 108 -2.04 -5.27 8.65
CA ALA A 108 -1.64 -5.16 10.05
C ALA A 108 -1.38 -3.71 10.45
N ASN A 109 -0.89 -2.87 9.53
CA ASN A 109 -0.77 -1.44 9.72
C ASN A 109 -0.80 -0.72 8.36
N VAL A 110 -1.43 0.45 8.32
CA VAL A 110 -1.38 1.38 7.20
C VAL A 110 -1.17 2.76 7.79
N ASP A 111 -0.03 3.37 7.46
CA ASP A 111 0.32 4.72 7.89
C ASP A 111 0.49 5.62 6.68
N VAL A 112 -0.05 6.84 6.76
CA VAL A 112 0.02 7.83 5.69
C VAL A 112 0.45 9.17 6.30
N THR A 113 1.52 9.74 5.75
CA THR A 113 2.02 11.06 6.13
C THR A 113 2.26 11.88 4.85
N GLY A 114 1.33 12.79 4.54
CA GLY A 114 1.40 13.60 3.32
C GLY A 114 1.41 12.73 2.06
N HIS A 115 2.50 12.81 1.29
CA HIS A 115 2.67 12.05 0.04
C HIS A 115 3.42 10.71 0.20
N ALA A 116 3.66 10.27 1.44
CA ALA A 116 4.32 9.00 1.73
C ALA A 116 3.39 8.09 2.55
N ALA A 117 3.49 6.78 2.30
CA ALA A 117 2.77 5.78 3.08
C ALA A 117 3.59 4.52 3.32
N GLN A 118 3.27 3.81 4.40
CA GLN A 118 3.78 2.49 4.71
C GLN A 118 2.62 1.53 4.94
N VAL A 119 2.70 0.34 4.38
CA VAL A 119 1.75 -0.74 4.61
C VAL A 119 2.49 -1.96 5.14
N LYS A 120 2.12 -2.41 6.33
CA LYS A 120 2.46 -3.75 6.82
C LYS A 120 1.31 -4.69 6.49
N VAL A 121 1.59 -5.72 5.71
CA VAL A 121 0.60 -6.73 5.32
C VAL A 121 1.09 -8.13 5.66
N GLU A 122 0.19 -8.91 6.26
CA GLU A 122 0.37 -10.33 6.55
C GLU A 122 -0.30 -11.13 5.44
N LEU A 123 0.41 -12.09 4.86
CA LEU A 123 -0.07 -12.98 3.81
C LEU A 123 -0.17 -14.41 4.33
N HIS A 124 -1.34 -15.00 4.15
CA HIS A 124 -1.63 -16.36 4.56
C HIS A 124 -2.05 -17.21 3.37
N ASN A 125 -1.62 -18.47 3.35
CA ASN A 125 -2.01 -19.44 2.34
C ASN A 125 -2.24 -20.78 3.02
N GLN A 126 -3.37 -21.43 2.71
CA GLN A 126 -3.76 -22.71 3.32
C GLN A 126 -3.70 -22.70 4.87
N GLY A 127 -4.17 -21.60 5.48
CA GLY A 127 -4.20 -21.42 6.93
C GLY A 127 -2.84 -21.11 7.60
N LYS A 128 -1.75 -20.98 6.83
CA LYS A 128 -0.42 -20.66 7.36
C LYS A 128 -0.06 -19.21 7.08
N HIS A 129 0.52 -18.52 8.06
CA HIS A 129 1.17 -17.22 7.86
C HIS A 129 2.46 -17.48 7.08
N VAL A 130 2.57 -16.94 5.86
CA VAL A 130 3.73 -17.20 4.98
C VAL A 130 4.65 -15.99 4.92
N TYR A 131 4.10 -14.79 4.81
CA TYR A 131 4.90 -13.56 4.72
C TYR A 131 4.33 -12.45 5.60
N THR A 132 5.24 -11.67 6.18
CA THR A 132 4.96 -10.30 6.62
C THR A 132 5.74 -9.36 5.74
N ASP A 133 5.04 -8.53 4.97
CA ASP A 133 5.64 -7.59 4.03
C ASP A 133 5.49 -6.16 4.52
N TYR A 134 6.51 -5.36 4.27
CA TYR A 134 6.52 -3.92 4.47
C TYR A 134 6.63 -3.25 3.11
N LEU A 135 5.57 -2.58 2.70
CA LEU A 135 5.48 -1.85 1.45
C LEU A 135 5.63 -0.36 1.74
N SER A 136 6.51 0.30 1.00
CA SER A 136 6.58 1.76 0.97
C SER A 136 5.90 2.28 -0.29
N LEU A 137 5.16 3.36 -0.17
CA LEU A 137 4.41 3.99 -1.25
C LEU A 137 4.66 5.50 -1.29
N LEU A 138 4.58 6.07 -2.49
CA LEU A 138 4.62 7.52 -2.73
C LEU A 138 3.41 7.94 -3.56
N LYS A 139 2.88 9.13 -3.29
CA LYS A 139 1.83 9.78 -4.07
C LYS A 139 2.49 10.66 -5.12
N PHE A 140 2.31 10.31 -6.39
CA PHE A 140 2.69 11.13 -7.53
C PHE A 140 1.48 11.92 -8.01
N ASP A 141 1.68 12.86 -8.94
CA ASP A 141 0.57 13.59 -9.59
C ASP A 141 -0.41 12.62 -10.27
N SER A 142 0.08 11.48 -10.76
CA SER A 142 -0.71 10.38 -11.33
C SER A 142 -1.31 9.40 -10.29
N GLY A 143 -1.26 9.74 -9.01
CA GLY A 143 -1.75 8.93 -7.90
C GLY A 143 -0.67 8.10 -7.19
N TRP A 144 -1.11 7.28 -6.23
CA TRP A 144 -0.24 6.43 -5.41
C TRP A 144 0.45 5.34 -6.23
N ARG A 145 1.70 5.01 -5.86
CA ARG A 145 2.44 3.86 -6.38
C ARG A 145 3.22 3.17 -5.26
N ILE A 146 3.36 1.85 -5.35
CA ILE A 146 4.24 1.07 -4.47
C ILE A 146 5.68 1.19 -4.98
N VAL A 147 6.63 1.61 -4.14
CA VAL A 147 8.00 1.98 -4.55
C VAL A 147 9.10 1.08 -3.95
N ALA A 148 8.84 0.39 -2.85
CA ALA A 148 9.77 -0.58 -2.29
C ALA A 148 9.05 -1.66 -1.47
N LYS A 149 9.65 -2.85 -1.39
CA LYS A 149 9.23 -3.93 -0.51
C LYS A 149 10.42 -4.55 0.21
N VAL A 150 10.28 -4.77 1.52
CA VAL A 150 11.05 -5.76 2.29
C VAL A 150 10.10 -6.74 2.95
N TYR A 151 10.58 -7.91 3.37
CA TYR A 151 9.71 -8.96 3.90
C TYR A 151 10.41 -9.86 4.91
N GLN A 152 9.59 -10.50 5.75
CA GLN A 152 9.93 -11.69 6.51
C GLN A 152 9.14 -12.86 5.95
N GLN A 153 9.82 -13.98 5.66
CA GLN A 153 9.18 -15.26 5.38
C GLN A 153 9.10 -16.09 6.66
N HIS A 154 7.97 -16.77 6.90
CA HIS A 154 7.71 -17.59 8.08
C HIS A 154 7.77 -19.09 7.78
#